data_AF-X1T3H5-F1
#
_entry.id   AF-X1T3H5-F1
#
_cell.length_a   1.000
_cell.length_b   1.000
_cell.length_c   1.000
_cell.angle_alpha   90.00
_cell.angle_beta   90.00
_cell.angle_gamma   90.00
#
_symmetry.space_group_name_H-M   'P 1'
#
loop_
_entity.id
_entity.type
_entity.pdbx_description
1 polymer ?
#
loop_
_entity_poly.entity_id
_entity_poly.type
_entity_poly.pdbx_seq_one_letter_code
_entity_poly.pdbx_strand_id
1 'polypeptide(L)' 'MMKCSKCNSEKIEAIDQFPSANYAEMGEYVVTYKCRECGFEFMQTYTAEEPMFEEERLR' A
#
# COMPACT_ATOMS: atom_id res chain seq x y z
N MET A 1 7.14 1.71 -12.90
CA MET A 1 8.18 1.01 -12.11
C MET A 1 8.61 1.94 -10.99
N MET A 2 8.62 1.46 -9.74
CA MET A 2 8.98 2.26 -8.56
C MET A 2 10.50 2.25 -8.36
N LYS A 3 11.09 3.40 -7.97
CA LYS A 3 12.54 3.54 -7.72
C LYS A 3 12.82 4.12 -6.35
N CYS A 4 13.88 3.64 -5.71
CA CYS A 4 14.30 4.14 -4.40
C CYS A 4 14.84 5.56 -4.55
N SER A 5 14.26 6.53 -3.83
CA SER A 5 14.67 7.93 -3.91
C SER A 5 16.09 8.20 -3.38
N LYS A 6 16.71 7.24 -2.67
CA LYS A 6 18.07 7.39 -2.11
C LYS A 6 19.17 6.85 -3.00
N CYS A 7 18.97 5.68 -3.61
CA CYS A 7 19.99 5.00 -4.41
C CYS A 7 19.58 4.73 -5.86
N ASN A 8 18.39 5.19 -6.26
CA ASN A 8 17.79 5.00 -7.58
C ASN A 8 17.60 3.53 -8.01
N SER A 9 17.72 2.59 -7.06
CA SER A 9 17.49 1.17 -7.28
C SER A 9 16.03 0.87 -7.58
N GLU A 10 15.80 -0.09 -8.47
CA GLU A 10 14.48 -0.66 -8.78
C GLU A 10 14.13 -1.85 -7.88
N LYS A 11 15.07 -2.29 -7.02
CA LYS A 11 14.90 -3.44 -6.12
C LYS A 11 14.17 -3.02 -4.83
N ILE A 12 12.87 -2.86 -4.93
CA ILE A 12 11.99 -2.48 -3.82
C ILE A 12 11.02 -3.62 -3.52
N GLU A 13 10.82 -3.93 -2.25
CA GLU A 13 9.85 -4.92 -1.79
C GLU A 13 8.89 -4.34 -0.76
N ALA A 14 7.65 -4.80 -0.76
CA ALA A 14 6.71 -4.51 0.32
C ALA A 14 7.06 -5.41 1.52
N ILE A 15 7.20 -4.81 2.69
CA ILE A 15 7.54 -5.53 3.93
C ILE A 15 6.40 -5.54 4.95
N ASP A 16 5.44 -4.63 4.80
CA ASP A 16 4.29 -4.53 5.71
C ASP A 16 3.10 -3.87 5.02
N GLN A 17 1.88 -4.22 5.42
CA GLN A 17 0.64 -3.64 4.92
C GLN A 17 -0.39 -3.58 6.05
N PHE A 18 -0.97 -2.40 6.27
CA PHE A 18 -1.97 -2.19 7.32
C PHE A 18 -3.06 -1.20 6.87
N PRO A 19 -4.28 -1.32 7.42
CA PRO A 19 -5.35 -0.36 7.15
C PRO A 19 -4.98 1.03 7.65
N SER A 20 -5.28 2.07 6.86
CA SER A 20 -5.13 3.45 7.31
C SER A 20 -6.31 3.86 8.22
N ALA A 21 -6.25 5.09 8.76
CA ALA A 21 -7.36 5.66 9.52
C ALA A 21 -8.66 5.76 8.68
N ASN A 22 -8.53 5.93 7.36
CA ASN A 22 -9.65 6.05 6.43
C ASN A 22 -10.06 4.70 5.80
N TYR A 23 -9.55 3.57 6.30
CA TYR A 23 -9.86 2.26 5.73
C TYR A 23 -11.36 1.95 5.72
N ALA A 24 -12.08 2.32 6.78
CA ALA A 24 -13.52 2.05 6.89
C ALA A 24 -14.38 2.87 5.91
N GLU A 25 -13.93 4.07 5.54
CA GLU A 25 -14.70 5.00 4.70
C GLU A 25 -14.28 4.93 3.22
N MET A 26 -12.98 4.75 2.97
CA MET A 26 -12.39 4.82 1.63
C MET A 26 -11.67 3.53 1.21
N GLY A 27 -11.62 2.49 2.05
CA GLY A 27 -10.80 1.31 1.75
C GLY A 27 -9.31 1.62 1.66
N GLU A 28 -8.87 2.67 2.35
CA GLU A 28 -7.49 3.16 2.31
C GLU A 28 -6.55 2.32 3.18
N TYR A 29 -5.47 1.80 2.59
CA TYR A 29 -4.43 1.04 3.28
C TYR A 29 -3.05 1.61 3.00
N VAL A 30 -2.14 1.43 3.95
CA VAL A 30 -0.75 1.85 3.87
C VAL A 30 0.13 0.62 3.64
N VAL A 31 1.05 0.72 2.70
CA VAL A 31 2.07 -0.29 2.43
C VAL A 31 3.44 0.31 2.75
N THR A 32 4.21 -0.40 3.56
CA THR A 32 5.60 -0.07 3.84
C THR A 32 6.49 -0.81 2.86
N TYR A 33 7.33 -0.06 2.16
CA TYR A 33 8.31 -0.55 1.20
C TYR A 33 9.72 -0.42 1.74
N LYS A 34 10.58 -1.36 1.36
CA LYS A 34 12.01 -1.35 1.65
C LYS A 34 12.82 -1.51 0.38
N CYS A 35 13.84 -0.67 0.22
CA CYS A 35 14.84 -0.85 -0.82
C CYS A 35 15.83 -1.95 -0.39
N ARG A 36 15.99 -3.01 -1.20
CA ARG A 36 16.95 -4.08 -0.90
C ARG A 36 18.40 -3.63 -0.93
N GLU A 37 18.73 -2.63 -1.74
CA GLU A 37 20.14 -2.22 -1.91
C GLU A 37 20.63 -1.30 -0.80
N CYS A 38 19.88 -0.25 -0.45
CA CYS A 38 20.30 0.69 0.61
C CYS A 38 19.56 0.51 1.94
N GLY A 39 18.55 -0.36 2.02
CA GLY A 39 17.75 -0.59 3.22
C GLY A 39 16.75 0.53 3.54
N PHE A 40 16.62 1.55 2.69
CA PHE A 40 15.73 2.68 2.94
C PHE A 40 14.25 2.25 2.92
N GLU A 41 13.52 2.65 3.94
CA GLU A 41 12.11 2.33 4.16
C GLU A 41 11.22 3.56 3.90
N PHE A 42 10.11 3.36 3.21
CA PHE A 42 9.14 4.43 2.93
C PHE A 42 7.72 3.87 2.82
N MET A 43 6.73 4.70 3.12
CA MET A 43 5.32 4.30 3.11
C MET A 43 4.60 4.91 1.92
N GLN A 44 3.63 4.17 1.37
CA GLN A 44 2.69 4.66 0.38
C GLN A 44 1.27 4.24 0.76
N THR A 45 0.35 5.16 0.51
CA THR A 45 -1.07 4.96 0.78
C THR A 45 -1.78 4.62 -0.52
N TYR A 46 -2.62 3.61 -0.48
CA TYR A 46 -3.43 3.13 -1.59
C TYR A 46 -4.89 3.12 -1.18
N THR A 47 -5.76 3.39 -2.14
CA THR A 47 -7.21 3.29 -1.99
C THR A 47 -7.66 2.03 -2.73
N ALA A 48 -8.36 1.11 -2.07
CA ALA A 48 -8.98 0.00 -2.79
C ALA A 48 -10.07 0.57 -3.72
N GLU A 49 -9.91 0.41 -5.04
CA GLU A 49 -10.82 0.99 -6.03
C GLU A 49 -12.23 0.35 -6.06
N GLU A 50 -12.49 -0.66 -5.22
CA GLU A 50 -13.82 -1.25 -5.07
C GLU A 50 -14.17 -1.36 -3.58
N PRO A 51 -15.23 -0.67 -3.10
CA PRO A 51 -15.79 -1.00 -1.79
C PRO A 51 -16.31 -2.43 -1.86
N MET A 52 -15.83 -3.32 -1.00
CA MET A 52 -16.37 -4.69 -0.85
C MET A 52 -17.79 -4.71 -0.25
N PHE A 53 -18.62 -3.69 -0.49
CA PHE A 53 -20.06 -3.79 -0.30
C PHE A 53 -20.65 -4.43 -1.56
N GLU A 54 -20.43 -5.74 -1.70
CA GLU A 54 -21.31 -6.60 -2.47
C GLU A 54 -22.66 -6.65 -1.73
N GLU A 55 -23.45 -5.58 -1.87
CA GLU A 55 -24.84 -5.53 -1.40
C GLU A 55 -25.70 -6.34 -2.38
N GLU A 56 -25.41 -7.64 -2.51
CA GLU A 56 -26.19 -8.57 -3.34
C GLU A 56 -26.64 -9.79 -2.51
N ARG A 57 -27.15 -9.54 -1.31
CA ARG A 57 -27.80 -10.60 -0.51
C ARG A 57 -28.89 -10.12 0.44
N LEU A 58 -29.73 -9.20 0.00
CA LEU A 58 -31.09 -9.09 0.55
C LEU A 58 -32.02 -9.94 -0.32
N ARG A 59 -32.14 -11.19 0.13
CA ARG A 59 -33.18 -12.14 -0.22
C ARG A 59 -34.55 -11.64 0.26
#